data_AF-A0A8J6I3V5-F1
#
_entry.id   AF-A0A8J6I3V5-F1
#
_cell.length_a   1.000
_cell.length_b   1.000
_cell.length_c   1.000
_cell.angle_alpha   90.00
_cell.angle_beta   90.00
_cell.angle_gamma   90.00
#
_symmetry.space_group_name_H-M   'P 1'
#
loop_
_entity.id
_entity.type
_entity.pdbx_description
1 polymer ?
#
loop_
_entity_poly.entity_id
_entity_poly.type
_entity_poly.pdbx_seq_one_letter_code
_entity_poly.pdbx_strand_id
1 'polypeptide(L)' 'MKTKRYDQDFKEQIVRECQEVGNVALVARRHGLSKNTVHNWLK' A
#
# COMPACT_ATOMS: atom_id res chain seq x y z
N MET A 1 3.11 -8.93 -19.64
CA MET A 1 3.47 -8.52 -18.26
C MET A 1 2.30 -8.88 -17.34
N LYS A 2 2.50 -9.67 -16.28
CA LYS A 2 1.42 -10.01 -15.32
C LYS A 2 1.24 -8.82 -14.38
N THR A 3 0.14 -8.10 -14.51
CA THR A 3 -0.25 -7.09 -13.51
C THR A 3 -0.61 -7.82 -12.23
N LYS A 4 0.14 -7.60 -11.14
CA LYS A 4 -0.28 -8.02 -9.81
C LYS A 4 -1.55 -7.23 -9.48
N ARG A 5 -2.71 -7.89 -9.60
CA ARG A 5 -3.99 -7.32 -9.20
C ARG A 5 -4.08 -7.49 -7.69
N TYR A 6 -3.99 -6.39 -6.98
CA TYR A 6 -4.31 -6.35 -5.55
C TYR A 6 -5.80 -6.11 -5.43
N ASP A 7 -6.41 -6.80 -4.47
CA ASP A 7 -7.82 -6.63 -4.15
C ASP A 7 -8.11 -5.20 -3.69
N GLN A 8 -9.34 -4.74 -3.92
CA GLN A 8 -9.70 -3.35 -3.64
C GLN A 8 -9.70 -3.09 -2.14
N ASP A 9 -10.31 -3.98 -1.36
CA ASP A 9 -10.26 -4.00 0.11
C ASP A 9 -8.83 -3.94 0.64
N PHE A 10 -7.92 -4.71 0.04
CA PHE A 10 -6.53 -4.71 0.47
C PHE A 10 -5.87 -3.35 0.24
N LYS A 11 -6.11 -2.70 -0.91
CA LYS A 11 -5.58 -1.36 -1.15
C LYS A 11 -6.15 -0.34 -0.16
N GLU A 12 -7.45 -0.38 0.10
CA GLU A 12 -8.09 0.54 1.05
C GLU A 12 -7.54 0.38 2.46
N GLN A 13 -7.35 -0.87 2.92
CA GLN A 13 -6.73 -1.15 4.21
C GLN A 13 -5.33 -0.53 4.31
N ILE A 14 -4.50 -0.70 3.27
CA ILE A 14 -3.13 -0.17 3.26
C ILE A 14 -3.12 1.36 3.23
N VAL A 15 -3.97 1.98 2.41
CA VAL A 15 -4.09 3.44 2.30
C VAL A 15 -4.53 4.03 3.63
N ARG A 16 -5.54 3.44 4.27
CA ARG A 16 -6.03 3.86 5.58
C ARG A 16 -4.96 3.73 6.66
N GLU A 17 -4.27 2.59 6.73
CA GLU A 17 -3.18 2.41 7.70
C GLU A 17 -2.04 3.41 7.44
N CYS A 18 -1.72 3.72 6.18
CA CYS A 18 -0.74 4.76 5.84
C CYS A 18 -1.16 6.15 6.33
N GLN A 19 -2.44 6.48 6.28
CA GLN A 19 -2.97 7.75 6.78
C GLN A 19 -2.97 7.81 8.31
N GLU A 20 -3.31 6.72 8.99
CA GLU A 20 -3.33 6.64 10.46
C GLU A 20 -1.91 6.66 11.06
N VAL A 21 -0.97 5.91 10.46
CA VAL A 21 0.42 5.79 10.92
C VAL A 21 1.28 6.96 10.43
N GLY A 22 0.94 7.56 9.28
CA GLY A 22 1.75 8.60 8.63
C GLY A 22 3.08 8.10 8.04
N ASN A 23 3.34 6.80 8.05
CA ASN A 23 4.59 6.21 7.57
C ASN A 23 4.36 5.11 6.52
N VAL A 24 4.32 5.53 5.26
CA VAL A 24 4.12 4.66 4.09
C VAL A 24 5.17 3.55 3.98
N ALA A 25 6.43 3.85 4.30
CA ALA A 25 7.52 2.87 4.19
C ALA A 25 7.41 1.74 5.23
N LEU A 26 6.91 2.08 6.43
CA LEU A 26 6.66 1.11 7.49
C LEU A 26 5.51 0.17 7.10
N VAL A 27 4.36 0.71 6.71
CA VAL A 27 3.20 -0.08 6.29
C VAL A 27 3.55 -0.96 5.08
N ALA A 28 4.25 -0.40 4.08
CA ALA A 28 4.71 -1.17 2.93
C ALA A 28 5.57 -2.38 3.34
N ARG A 29 6.55 -2.19 4.24
CA ARG A 29 7.38 -3.30 4.76
C ARG A 29 6.56 -4.34 5.51
N ARG A 30 5.60 -3.93 6.36
CA ARG A 30 4.75 -4.86 7.13
C ARG A 30 3.94 -5.79 6.22
N HIS A 31 3.51 -5.28 5.07
CA HIS A 31 2.71 -6.03 4.10
C HIS A 31 3.54 -6.62 2.94
N GLY A 32 4.86 -6.56 3.00
CA GLY A 32 5.74 -7.06 1.94
C GLY A 32 5.59 -6.32 0.60
N LEU A 33 5.11 -5.08 0.64
CA LEU A 33 4.91 -4.22 -0.50
C LEU A 33 6.12 -3.31 -0.72
N SER A 34 6.33 -2.93 -1.98
CA SER A 34 7.28 -1.88 -2.32
C SER A 34 6.68 -0.51 -1.99
N LYS A 35 7.49 0.38 -1.40
CA LYS A 35 7.10 1.79 -1.14
C LYS A 35 6.47 2.47 -2.36
N ASN A 36 7.01 2.23 -3.56
CA ASN A 36 6.50 2.79 -4.81
C ASN A 36 5.09 2.28 -5.16
N THR A 37 4.75 1.05 -4.78
CA THR A 37 3.40 0.50 -4.99
C THR A 37 2.39 1.23 -4.12
N VAL A 38 2.71 1.43 -2.85
CA VAL A 38 1.82 2.12 -1.90
C VAL A 38 1.70 3.61 -2.24
N HIS A 39 2.81 4.27 -2.62
CA HIS A 39 2.76 5.65 -3.10
C HIS A 39 1.89 5.84 -4.35
N ASN A 40 1.80 4.84 -5.23
CA ASN A 40 0.89 4.89 -6.38
C ASN A 40 -0.59 4.73 -5.99
N TRP A 41 -0.91 4.20 -4.81
CA TRP A 41 -2.29 4.10 -4.32
C TRP A 41 -2.72 5.33 -3.52
N LEU A 42 -1.76 6.08 -2.99
CA LEU A 42 -1.99 7.33 -2.26
C LEU A 42 -2.09 8.56 -3.18
N LYS A 43 -1.80 8.40 -4.47
CA LYS A 43 -1.81 9.46 -5.49
C LYS A 43 -3.17 9.52 -6.18
#